data_AF-A0A3D2D620-F1
#
_entry.id   AF-A0A3D2D620-F1
#
_cell.length_a   1.000
_cell.length_b   1.000
_cell.length_c   1.000
_cell.angle_alpha   90.00
_cell.angle_beta   90.00
_cell.angle_gamma   90.00
#
_symmetry.space_group_name_H-M   'P 1'
#
loop_
_entity.id
_entity.type
_entity.pdbx_description
1 polymer ?
#
loop_
_entity_poly.entity_id
_entity_poly.type
_entity_poly.pdbx_seq_one_letter_code
_entity_poly.pdbx_strand_id
1 'polypeptide(L)'
;MITSKELRNKWIKFYESKGHVNIGAVSLIGDGTTGVMFNVAGMQPLMPYLLGKPHPMGKRLCNVQGCVRTVDIDSVGDATHFTFFEMMGNWSLGDYFKKEKTAWTFELLTEVFGFDKNKICSTVFEGNEAAPRDDETAELLKSLGIKPENIFYLPKKDNWWELEGTVGTPCGPDNEWFYPREDGKDSSDFLTSDRFVEIGNDVYMQYKKEEGGKYGELSSKNVDTGFGLDRLLLFLNGLDDGYKTDLFSSAIKELENVSGKNYDEDEKARKAMRIIADHIRTSVMLIGDRNGILPSNTGAGYILRRLLRRAIRYCRDLEIGSESLLNVARVFIEKIYDEAYPLLVEKENYILDEIAKESKRFEATLQSGMKEFDKTITGLERKNAFMKEKDPAYVPEKVINGKTAFRLYDTFGFPLELTVELAAEKGLSVDEAGFNEAFKAHQELSKAQAAAAKGGLTERNETTTKYHTATHIMLAGLRKMFGDKTEQKGSNINEERMRFDFNLDHKMTEDEIKRLEKFVNDVIAAKIDVIKTELPYSEAIKQGAYGVFHADSDDQTVSVYTIGNVDKQICGGPHVKNTAELGKFKILKEESSSSGVRRIKAVLE
;
A
#
# COMPACT_ATOMS: atom_id res chain seq x y z
N MET A 1 29.55 16.90 -1.75
CA MET A 1 28.39 16.05 -2.07
C MET A 1 27.16 16.94 -2.11
N ILE A 2 26.34 16.81 -3.14
CA ILE A 2 25.04 17.48 -3.25
C ILE A 2 24.04 16.74 -2.35
N THR A 3 23.22 17.49 -1.61
CA THR A 3 22.15 16.92 -0.77
C THR A 3 20.85 16.70 -1.57
N SER A 4 19.97 15.85 -1.07
CA SER A 4 18.62 15.63 -1.61
C SER A 4 17.83 16.94 -1.70
N LYS A 5 17.89 17.78 -0.65
CA LYS A 5 17.25 19.11 -0.64
C LYS A 5 17.79 20.03 -1.72
N GLU A 6 19.11 20.09 -1.90
CA GLU A 6 19.73 20.87 -2.98
C GLU A 6 19.34 20.36 -4.36
N LEU A 7 19.28 19.02 -4.55
CA LEU A 7 18.89 18.41 -5.82
C LEU A 7 17.43 18.73 -6.18
N ARG A 8 16.48 18.58 -5.24
CA ARG A 8 15.07 18.99 -5.43
C ARG A 8 14.99 20.46 -5.84
N ASN A 9 15.68 21.33 -5.11
CA ASN A 9 15.66 22.77 -5.35
C ASN A 9 16.29 23.17 -6.69
N LYS A 10 17.40 22.53 -7.08
CA LYS A 10 18.01 22.75 -8.40
C LYS A 10 17.06 22.37 -9.53
N TRP A 11 16.37 21.23 -9.42
CA TRP A 11 15.38 20.80 -10.42
C TRP A 11 14.25 21.81 -10.57
N ILE A 12 13.59 22.16 -9.46
CA ILE A 12 12.45 23.08 -9.47
C ILE A 12 12.86 24.45 -10.03
N LYS A 13 13.93 25.05 -9.50
CA LYS A 13 14.39 26.37 -9.94
C LYS A 13 14.79 26.40 -11.41
N PHE A 14 15.39 25.32 -11.92
CA PHE A 14 15.74 25.22 -13.33
C PHE A 14 14.49 25.32 -14.21
N TYR A 15 13.45 24.52 -13.94
CA TYR A 15 12.24 24.55 -14.75
C TYR A 15 11.38 25.81 -14.51
N GLU A 16 11.36 26.37 -13.30
CA GLU A 16 10.75 27.69 -13.07
C GLU A 16 11.39 28.77 -13.94
N SER A 17 12.72 28.73 -14.14
CA SER A 17 13.42 29.65 -15.04
C SER A 17 13.03 29.47 -16.53
N LYS A 18 12.46 28.31 -16.91
CA LYS A 18 11.92 28.03 -18.25
C LYS A 18 10.41 28.32 -18.34
N GLY A 19 9.82 28.88 -17.28
CA GLY A 19 8.41 29.26 -17.23
C GLY A 19 7.47 28.12 -16.81
N HIS A 20 8.00 27.05 -16.21
CA HIS A 20 7.17 26.01 -15.59
C HIS A 20 6.66 26.46 -14.24
N VAL A 21 5.51 25.93 -13.86
CA VAL A 21 4.93 26.12 -12.54
C VAL A 21 5.15 24.86 -11.72
N ASN A 22 5.70 25.00 -10.52
CA ASN A 22 5.78 23.91 -9.56
C ASN A 22 4.38 23.53 -9.07
N ILE A 23 3.91 22.34 -9.43
CA ILE A 23 2.56 21.85 -9.06
C ILE A 23 2.53 21.11 -7.73
N GLY A 24 3.70 20.93 -7.09
CA GLY A 24 3.85 20.13 -5.88
C GLY A 24 3.66 18.62 -6.10
N ALA A 25 3.94 17.84 -5.07
CA ALA A 25 3.64 16.42 -5.05
C ALA A 25 2.14 16.19 -4.80
N VAL A 26 1.57 15.20 -5.48
CA VAL A 26 0.22 14.68 -5.19
C VAL A 26 0.29 13.41 -4.34
N SER A 27 -0.89 12.95 -3.93
CA SER A 27 -1.10 11.69 -3.19
C SER A 27 -0.31 10.52 -3.79
N LEU A 28 0.34 9.74 -2.93
CA LEU A 28 0.97 8.46 -3.30
C LEU A 28 -0.06 7.39 -3.62
N ILE A 29 -1.27 7.51 -3.07
CA ILE A 29 -2.37 6.60 -3.33
C ILE A 29 -2.98 6.95 -4.69
N GLY A 30 -3.14 5.92 -5.54
CA GLY A 30 -3.78 6.08 -6.83
C GLY A 30 -5.23 6.54 -6.68
N ASP A 31 -5.66 7.45 -7.57
CA ASP A 31 -7.02 7.99 -7.58
C ASP A 31 -8.04 7.08 -8.30
N GLY A 32 -7.59 5.89 -8.71
CA GLY A 32 -8.38 4.90 -9.44
C GLY A 32 -8.46 5.14 -10.96
N THR A 33 -7.95 6.26 -11.48
CA THR A 33 -8.07 6.59 -12.92
C THR A 33 -7.17 5.75 -13.81
N THR A 34 -6.02 5.32 -13.29
CA THR A 34 -5.01 4.51 -14.00
C THR A 34 -5.01 3.05 -13.54
N GLY A 35 -5.91 2.66 -12.63
CA GLY A 35 -6.02 1.30 -12.09
C GLY A 35 -4.88 0.88 -11.14
N VAL A 36 -3.90 1.75 -10.88
CA VAL A 36 -2.80 1.46 -9.94
C VAL A 36 -3.21 1.73 -8.50
N MET A 37 -2.67 0.92 -7.59
CA MET A 37 -2.87 1.09 -6.13
C MET A 37 -2.09 2.29 -5.60
N PHE A 38 -0.84 2.43 -6.05
CA PHE A 38 0.04 3.55 -5.73
C PHE A 38 0.52 4.19 -7.01
N ASN A 39 0.79 5.50 -6.97
CA ASN A 39 1.46 6.17 -8.06
C ASN A 39 2.91 5.64 -8.16
N VAL A 40 3.25 5.06 -9.30
CA VAL A 40 4.57 4.44 -9.60
C VAL A 40 5.43 5.32 -10.53
N ALA A 41 4.84 6.40 -11.06
CA ALA A 41 5.48 7.38 -11.93
C ALA A 41 4.85 8.78 -11.78
N GLY A 42 5.63 9.82 -12.05
CA GLY A 42 5.20 11.22 -11.95
C GLY A 42 4.07 11.61 -12.90
N MET A 43 3.95 10.92 -14.04
CA MET A 43 2.96 11.24 -15.07
C MET A 43 1.54 10.76 -14.77
N GLN A 44 1.36 9.76 -13.89
CA GLN A 44 0.06 9.12 -13.69
C GLN A 44 -1.02 10.11 -13.20
N PRO A 45 -0.72 11.02 -12.26
CA PRO A 45 -1.63 12.11 -11.90
C PRO A 45 -1.93 13.08 -13.04
N LEU A 46 -1.07 13.12 -14.07
CA LEU A 46 -1.22 14.03 -15.20
C LEU A 46 -1.92 13.43 -16.42
N MET A 47 -2.29 12.14 -16.35
CA MET A 47 -2.91 11.41 -17.44
C MET A 47 -4.08 12.14 -18.13
N PRO A 48 -5.05 12.75 -17.41
CA PRO A 48 -6.16 13.44 -18.06
C PRO A 48 -5.70 14.66 -18.88
N TYR A 49 -4.64 15.33 -18.44
CA TYR A 49 -4.16 16.55 -19.09
C TYR A 49 -3.28 16.26 -20.31
N LEU A 50 -2.50 15.17 -20.25
CA LEU A 50 -1.77 14.62 -21.40
C LEU A 50 -2.73 14.16 -22.51
N LEU A 51 -3.95 13.78 -22.16
CA LEU A 51 -5.04 13.47 -23.12
C LEU A 51 -5.79 14.70 -23.64
N GLY A 52 -5.37 15.92 -23.26
CA GLY A 52 -5.90 17.18 -23.80
C GLY A 52 -6.82 17.96 -22.86
N LYS A 53 -7.06 17.49 -21.63
CA LYS A 53 -7.76 18.30 -20.62
C LYS A 53 -6.88 19.49 -20.20
N PRO A 54 -7.40 20.72 -20.11
CA PRO A 54 -6.63 21.84 -19.57
C PRO A 54 -6.26 21.60 -18.09
N HIS A 55 -4.99 21.84 -17.74
CA HIS A 55 -4.54 21.84 -16.35
C HIS A 55 -4.75 23.24 -15.73
N PRO A 56 -5.25 23.33 -14.48
CA PRO A 56 -5.57 24.63 -13.85
C PRO A 56 -4.37 25.56 -13.68
N MET A 57 -3.16 25.02 -13.61
CA MET A 57 -1.91 25.79 -13.43
C MET A 57 -1.18 26.10 -14.75
N GLY A 58 -1.82 25.86 -15.90
CA GLY A 58 -1.25 26.15 -17.22
C GLY A 58 -0.64 24.92 -17.91
N LYS A 59 0.23 25.16 -18.89
CA LYS A 59 0.72 24.11 -19.81
C LYS A 59 2.15 23.62 -19.53
N ARG A 60 2.91 24.35 -18.71
CA ARG A 60 4.29 24.02 -18.34
C ARG A 60 4.33 23.72 -16.85
N LEU A 61 4.54 22.47 -16.50
CA LEU A 61 4.42 22.01 -15.11
C LEU A 61 5.70 21.30 -14.68
N CYS A 62 6.13 21.45 -13.43
CA CYS A 62 7.21 20.63 -12.87
C CYS A 62 6.87 20.23 -11.44
N ASN A 63 7.46 19.14 -10.96
CA ASN A 63 7.43 18.80 -9.54
C ASN A 63 8.56 17.81 -9.19
N VAL A 64 8.58 17.41 -7.92
CA VAL A 64 9.24 16.21 -7.44
C VAL A 64 8.15 15.32 -6.83
N GLN A 65 7.78 14.25 -7.53
CA GLN A 65 6.67 13.37 -7.15
C GLN A 65 7.20 12.16 -6.39
N GLY A 66 6.62 11.87 -5.23
CA GLY A 66 6.88 10.61 -4.55
C GLY A 66 6.21 9.44 -5.28
N CYS A 67 6.88 8.31 -5.37
CA CYS A 67 6.40 7.10 -6.02
C CYS A 67 6.60 5.89 -5.09
N VAL A 68 5.68 4.94 -5.14
CA VAL A 68 5.78 3.69 -4.38
C VAL A 68 5.74 2.50 -5.33
N ARG A 69 6.77 1.66 -5.30
CA ARG A 69 6.85 0.40 -6.05
C ARG A 69 7.01 -0.76 -5.09
N THR A 70 6.19 -1.77 -5.26
CA THR A 70 6.15 -2.96 -4.38
C THR A 70 6.62 -4.23 -5.07
N VAL A 71 6.96 -4.15 -6.36
CA VAL A 71 7.39 -5.30 -7.17
C VAL A 71 8.71 -5.88 -6.67
N ASP A 72 9.64 -5.01 -6.26
CA ASP A 72 10.99 -5.41 -5.81
C ASP A 72 11.12 -5.33 -4.28
N ILE A 73 10.01 -5.46 -3.55
CA ILE A 73 10.02 -5.38 -2.08
C ILE A 73 11.01 -6.39 -1.47
N ASP A 74 11.14 -7.57 -2.07
CA ASP A 74 12.02 -8.62 -1.57
C ASP A 74 13.51 -8.36 -1.86
N SER A 75 13.82 -7.51 -2.86
CA SER A 75 15.19 -7.04 -3.18
C SER A 75 15.70 -5.97 -2.21
N VAL A 76 14.80 -5.31 -1.48
CA VAL A 76 15.15 -4.30 -0.48
C VAL A 76 16.08 -4.90 0.58
N GLY A 77 17.15 -4.19 0.88
CA GLY A 77 18.28 -4.66 1.69
C GLY A 77 19.58 -4.76 0.90
N ASP A 78 19.51 -4.74 -0.43
CA ASP A 78 20.66 -4.42 -1.27
C ASP A 78 20.96 -2.91 -1.31
N ALA A 79 21.89 -2.49 -2.16
CA ALA A 79 22.41 -1.12 -2.19
C ALA A 79 21.51 -0.12 -2.96
N THR A 80 20.54 -0.59 -3.75
CA THR A 80 19.90 0.23 -4.80
C THR A 80 18.38 0.13 -4.89
N HIS A 81 17.75 -0.88 -4.27
CA HIS A 81 16.30 -1.03 -4.30
C HIS A 81 15.63 -0.31 -3.13
N PHE A 82 14.57 0.43 -3.46
CA PHE A 82 13.74 1.18 -2.53
C PHE A 82 12.26 0.96 -2.83
N THR A 83 11.42 0.93 -1.80
CA THR A 83 9.97 0.82 -1.96
C THR A 83 9.30 2.15 -2.25
N PHE A 84 9.81 3.23 -1.65
CA PHE A 84 9.49 4.61 -2.01
C PHE A 84 10.68 5.21 -2.75
N PHE A 85 10.46 6.13 -3.69
CA PHE A 85 11.50 6.98 -4.26
C PHE A 85 10.86 8.25 -4.83
N GLU A 86 11.66 9.26 -5.12
CA GLU A 86 11.16 10.47 -5.78
C GLU A 86 11.50 10.48 -7.26
N MET A 87 10.53 10.85 -8.08
CA MET A 87 10.67 11.09 -9.50
C MET A 87 10.52 12.59 -9.75
N MET A 88 11.61 13.21 -10.21
CA MET A 88 11.62 14.59 -10.65
C MET A 88 11.02 14.66 -12.06
N GLY A 89 9.98 15.46 -12.23
CA GLY A 89 9.25 15.55 -13.48
C GLY A 89 9.07 16.97 -13.98
N ASN A 90 8.96 17.08 -15.31
CA ASN A 90 8.48 18.27 -15.99
C ASN A 90 7.56 17.85 -17.14
N TRP A 91 6.58 18.68 -17.44
CA TRP A 91 5.58 18.39 -18.46
C TRP A 91 5.33 19.58 -19.38
N SER A 92 5.21 19.28 -20.67
CA SER A 92 4.62 20.15 -21.68
C SER A 92 3.26 19.60 -22.05
N LEU A 93 2.22 20.40 -21.86
CA LEU A 93 0.85 20.07 -22.28
C LEU A 93 0.51 20.84 -23.56
N GLY A 94 1.11 20.41 -24.68
CA GLY A 94 0.92 21.04 -25.99
C GLY A 94 1.50 22.45 -26.10
N ASP A 95 2.68 22.71 -25.50
CA ASP A 95 3.33 24.02 -25.52
C ASP A 95 4.70 24.00 -26.21
N TYR A 96 5.62 23.18 -25.72
CA TYR A 96 6.91 22.88 -26.35
C TYR A 96 7.06 21.36 -26.59
N PHE A 97 8.06 20.95 -27.38
CA PHE A 97 8.27 19.53 -27.69
C PHE A 97 9.77 19.19 -27.69
N LYS A 98 10.22 18.33 -28.61
CA LYS A 98 11.59 17.81 -28.70
C LYS A 98 12.67 18.89 -28.72
N LYS A 99 12.52 19.93 -29.54
CA LYS A 99 13.56 20.95 -29.72
C LYS A 99 13.94 21.63 -28.40
N GLU A 100 12.96 22.21 -27.71
CA GLU A 100 13.18 22.88 -26.45
C GLU A 100 13.58 21.87 -25.37
N LYS A 101 12.91 20.71 -25.33
CA LYS A 101 13.15 19.73 -24.27
C LYS A 101 14.55 19.15 -24.32
N THR A 102 14.99 18.63 -25.47
CA THR A 102 16.35 18.07 -25.62
C THR A 102 17.41 19.11 -25.25
N ALA A 103 17.22 20.37 -25.65
CA ALA A 103 18.13 21.46 -25.29
C ALA A 103 18.16 21.74 -23.78
N TRP A 104 17.00 21.79 -23.11
CA TRP A 104 16.92 22.03 -21.67
C TRP A 104 17.44 20.85 -20.85
N THR A 105 17.21 19.61 -21.25
CA THR A 105 17.80 18.47 -20.55
C THR A 105 19.31 18.48 -20.69
N PHE A 106 19.84 18.75 -21.89
CA PHE A 106 21.29 18.91 -22.08
C PHE A 106 21.86 20.04 -21.22
N GLU A 107 21.23 21.22 -21.20
CA GLU A 107 21.61 22.35 -20.34
C GLU A 107 21.60 21.97 -18.84
N LEU A 108 20.56 21.28 -18.37
CA LEU A 108 20.48 20.81 -16.99
C LEU A 108 21.64 19.87 -16.64
N LEU A 109 21.89 18.86 -17.48
CA LEU A 109 22.96 17.88 -17.26
C LEU A 109 24.34 18.54 -17.23
N THR A 110 24.61 19.43 -18.17
CA THR A 110 25.94 20.02 -18.36
C THR A 110 26.21 21.23 -17.46
N GLU A 111 25.28 22.18 -17.38
CA GLU A 111 25.48 23.45 -16.67
C GLU A 111 25.05 23.40 -15.20
N VAL A 112 24.02 22.61 -14.87
CA VAL A 112 23.49 22.55 -13.49
C VAL A 112 24.10 21.41 -12.68
N PHE A 113 24.25 20.25 -13.31
CA PHE A 113 24.85 19.05 -12.71
C PHE A 113 26.34 18.87 -13.04
N GLY A 114 26.88 19.61 -14.01
CA GLY A 114 28.31 19.64 -14.29
C GLY A 114 28.83 18.42 -15.07
N PHE A 115 27.96 17.71 -15.79
CA PHE A 115 28.39 16.56 -16.59
C PHE A 115 29.24 16.98 -17.79
N ASP A 116 30.34 16.26 -18.00
CA ASP A 116 31.11 16.40 -19.23
C ASP A 116 30.27 15.95 -20.42
N LYS A 117 29.90 16.90 -21.27
CA LYS A 117 29.10 16.68 -22.48
C LYS A 117 29.67 15.59 -23.40
N ASN A 118 30.98 15.37 -23.39
CA ASN A 118 31.62 14.38 -24.27
C ASN A 118 31.39 12.94 -23.81
N LYS A 119 30.92 12.75 -22.57
CA LYS A 119 30.63 11.46 -21.96
C LYS A 119 29.13 11.14 -21.92
N ILE A 120 28.27 12.13 -22.15
CA ILE A 120 26.83 11.92 -22.19
C ILE A 120 26.49 11.00 -23.37
N CYS A 121 25.69 9.98 -23.09
CA CYS A 121 25.10 9.07 -24.04
C CYS A 121 23.58 9.24 -24.02
N SER A 122 22.92 8.93 -25.13
CA SER A 122 21.47 9.04 -25.25
C SER A 122 20.93 8.00 -26.22
N THR A 123 19.69 7.59 -25.99
CA THR A 123 18.99 6.63 -26.83
C THR A 123 17.84 7.30 -27.57
N VAL A 124 17.52 6.75 -28.75
CA VAL A 124 16.42 7.20 -29.60
C VAL A 124 15.73 6.00 -30.24
N PHE A 125 14.46 6.15 -30.59
CA PHE A 125 13.65 5.03 -31.06
C PHE A 125 14.05 4.65 -32.49
N GLU A 126 14.38 3.38 -32.73
CA GLU A 126 14.85 2.88 -34.04
C GLU A 126 13.75 2.78 -35.11
N GLY A 127 12.48 2.91 -34.71
CA GLY A 127 11.33 2.73 -35.60
C GLY A 127 10.82 1.30 -35.61
N ASN A 128 9.57 1.12 -36.03
CA ASN A 128 8.99 -0.17 -36.35
C ASN A 128 7.87 0.00 -37.40
N GLU A 129 7.08 -1.04 -37.64
CA GLU A 129 5.95 -0.97 -38.59
C GLU A 129 4.85 0.02 -38.17
N ALA A 130 4.75 0.35 -36.88
CA ALA A 130 3.66 1.15 -36.32
C ALA A 130 4.04 2.62 -36.07
N ALA A 131 5.33 2.94 -35.95
CA ALA A 131 5.82 4.29 -35.72
C ALA A 131 7.21 4.51 -36.36
N PRO A 132 7.47 5.70 -36.92
CA PRO A 132 8.74 6.00 -37.58
C PRO A 132 9.90 6.06 -36.59
N ARG A 133 11.11 5.88 -37.12
CA ARG A 133 12.36 6.12 -36.40
C ARG A 133 12.47 7.58 -35.93
N ASP A 134 13.01 7.80 -34.74
CA ASP A 134 13.16 9.15 -34.17
C ASP A 134 14.45 9.86 -34.61
N ASP A 135 14.60 10.06 -35.92
CA ASP A 135 15.71 10.81 -36.49
C ASP A 135 15.72 12.29 -36.05
N GLU A 136 14.56 12.86 -35.73
CA GLU A 136 14.42 14.24 -35.27
C GLU A 136 15.18 14.48 -33.96
N THR A 137 14.96 13.63 -32.95
CA THR A 137 15.66 13.74 -31.66
C THR A 137 17.17 13.51 -31.83
N ALA A 138 17.58 12.57 -32.68
CA ALA A 138 18.99 12.30 -32.95
C ALA A 138 19.71 13.51 -33.56
N GLU A 139 19.10 14.22 -34.52
CA GLU A 139 19.69 15.42 -35.09
C GLU A 139 19.75 16.59 -34.08
N LEU A 140 18.73 16.72 -33.22
CA LEU A 140 18.75 17.69 -32.13
C LEU A 140 19.91 17.43 -31.16
N LEU A 141 20.13 16.18 -30.75
CA LEU A 141 21.25 15.78 -29.88
C LEU A 141 22.61 16.11 -30.52
N LYS A 142 22.79 15.80 -31.81
CA LYS A 142 24.01 16.15 -32.57
C LYS A 142 24.24 17.65 -32.60
N SER A 143 23.17 18.43 -32.79
CA SER A 143 23.26 19.90 -32.84
C SER A 143 23.71 20.52 -31.51
N LEU A 144 23.46 19.84 -30.39
CA LEU A 144 23.91 20.22 -29.04
C LEU A 144 25.35 19.77 -28.75
N GLY A 145 25.95 18.99 -29.65
CA GLY A 145 27.33 18.51 -29.56
C GLY A 145 27.49 17.12 -28.93
N ILE A 146 26.40 16.34 -28.78
CA ILE A 146 26.51 14.92 -28.48
C ILE A 146 27.11 14.22 -29.69
N LYS A 147 28.11 13.37 -29.45
CA LYS A 147 28.81 12.67 -30.52
C LYS A 147 27.90 11.60 -31.15
N PRO A 148 27.91 11.42 -32.48
CA PRO A 148 27.08 10.40 -33.13
C PRO A 148 27.26 8.98 -32.55
N GLU A 149 28.48 8.62 -32.14
CA GLU A 149 28.79 7.32 -31.51
C GLU A 149 28.20 7.15 -30.10
N ASN A 150 27.72 8.24 -29.47
CA ASN A 150 27.05 8.23 -28.17
C ASN A 150 25.51 8.25 -28.30
N ILE A 151 24.96 8.19 -29.53
CA ILE A 151 23.52 8.18 -29.79
C ILE A 151 23.14 6.79 -30.30
N PHE A 152 22.34 6.07 -29.51
CA PHE A 152 21.98 4.68 -29.77
C PHE A 152 20.54 4.56 -30.23
N TYR A 153 20.31 3.96 -31.40
CA TYR A 153 18.97 3.61 -31.85
C TYR A 153 18.56 2.27 -31.26
N LEU A 154 17.42 2.23 -30.58
CA LEU A 154 16.96 1.06 -29.83
C LEU A 154 15.52 0.64 -30.19
N PRO A 155 15.19 -0.67 -30.08
CA PRO A 155 13.88 -1.20 -30.41
C PRO A 155 12.79 -0.73 -29.44
N LYS A 156 11.53 -0.96 -29.83
CA LYS A 156 10.33 -0.61 -29.02
C LYS A 156 10.42 -1.09 -27.57
N LYS A 157 10.91 -2.30 -27.35
CA LYS A 157 10.97 -2.89 -26.00
C LYS A 157 11.86 -2.09 -25.03
N ASP A 158 12.82 -1.32 -25.56
CA ASP A 158 13.82 -0.60 -24.78
C ASP A 158 13.60 0.93 -24.86
N ASN A 159 13.05 1.46 -25.96
CA ASN A 159 13.03 2.90 -26.20
C ASN A 159 11.69 3.40 -26.78
N TRP A 160 10.60 2.90 -26.22
CA TRP A 160 9.25 3.37 -26.49
C TRP A 160 8.43 3.30 -25.21
N TRP A 161 7.85 4.43 -24.82
CA TRP A 161 7.03 4.48 -23.62
C TRP A 161 5.56 4.28 -23.95
N GLU A 162 4.93 3.29 -23.31
CA GLU A 162 3.48 3.13 -23.29
C GLU A 162 3.04 2.43 -22.01
N LEU A 163 1.82 2.72 -21.55
CA LEU A 163 1.25 2.00 -20.42
C LEU A 163 0.78 0.61 -20.88
N GLU A 164 1.47 -0.44 -20.42
CA GLU A 164 1.16 -1.83 -20.75
C GLU A 164 -0.28 -2.21 -20.35
N GLY A 165 -0.90 -3.09 -21.14
CA GLY A 165 -2.26 -3.57 -20.87
C GLY A 165 -3.37 -2.52 -21.01
N THR A 166 -3.08 -1.29 -21.44
CA THR A 166 -4.09 -0.22 -21.60
C THR A 166 -4.33 0.17 -23.05
N VAL A 167 -5.51 0.76 -23.29
CA VAL A 167 -5.93 1.35 -24.57
C VAL A 167 -6.38 2.79 -24.29
N GLY A 168 -6.16 3.68 -25.24
CA GLY A 168 -6.58 5.07 -25.17
C GLY A 168 -5.68 5.98 -24.34
N THR A 169 -4.51 5.49 -23.93
CA THR A 169 -3.49 6.23 -23.18
C THR A 169 -2.48 6.90 -24.13
N PRO A 170 -1.86 8.03 -23.73
CA PRO A 170 -0.80 8.65 -24.50
C PRO A 170 0.45 7.75 -24.49
N CYS A 171 1.21 7.78 -25.58
CA CYS A 171 2.46 7.04 -25.75
C CYS A 171 3.37 7.74 -26.76
N GLY A 172 4.63 7.31 -26.84
CA GLY A 172 5.58 7.88 -27.80
C GLY A 172 7.00 7.35 -27.67
N PRO A 173 7.89 7.79 -28.59
CA PRO A 173 9.31 7.48 -28.49
C PRO A 173 9.88 8.10 -27.21
N ASP A 174 10.81 7.38 -26.60
CA ASP A 174 11.54 7.82 -25.42
C ASP A 174 12.92 8.38 -25.81
N ASN A 175 13.44 9.33 -25.05
CA ASN A 175 14.84 9.72 -25.11
C ASN A 175 15.42 9.56 -23.71
N GLU A 176 16.16 8.47 -23.51
CA GLU A 176 16.81 8.19 -22.23
C GLU A 176 18.24 8.75 -22.25
N TRP A 177 18.65 9.33 -21.12
CA TRP A 177 19.95 9.96 -20.93
C TRP A 177 20.82 9.06 -20.05
N PHE A 178 22.02 8.77 -20.53
CA PHE A 178 22.97 7.89 -19.86
C PHE A 178 24.31 8.58 -19.61
N TYR A 179 24.99 8.14 -18.57
CA TYR A 179 26.35 8.58 -18.28
C TYR A 179 27.21 7.42 -17.78
N PRO A 180 28.49 7.36 -18.18
CA PRO A 180 29.39 6.30 -17.73
C PRO A 180 29.83 6.52 -16.28
N ARG A 181 29.77 5.46 -15.47
CA ARG A 181 30.33 5.41 -14.11
C ARG A 181 31.86 5.46 -14.13
N GLU A 182 32.48 4.92 -15.18
CA GLU A 182 33.93 4.83 -15.34
C GLU A 182 34.40 5.20 -16.77
N ASP A 183 35.62 5.73 -16.84
CA ASP A 183 36.29 6.08 -18.09
C ASP A 183 36.75 4.84 -18.86
N GLY A 184 36.53 4.82 -20.18
CA GLY A 184 36.86 3.68 -21.03
C GLY A 184 36.35 3.82 -22.46
N LYS A 185 36.79 2.95 -23.36
CA LYS A 185 36.23 2.81 -24.72
C LYS A 185 35.53 1.47 -24.83
N ASP A 186 34.36 1.49 -25.46
CA ASP A 186 33.57 0.34 -25.91
C ASP A 186 33.02 -0.60 -24.83
N SER A 187 31.70 -0.52 -24.62
CA SER A 187 30.93 -1.74 -24.39
C SER A 187 30.34 -2.14 -25.74
N SER A 188 30.50 -3.40 -26.14
CA SER A 188 29.79 -3.95 -27.31
C SER A 188 28.29 -4.09 -27.09
N ASP A 189 27.81 -3.85 -25.87
CA ASP A 189 26.40 -3.89 -25.49
C ASP A 189 26.10 -2.78 -24.47
N PHE A 190 25.67 -1.62 -24.98
CA PHE A 190 25.36 -0.41 -24.20
C PHE A 190 24.27 -0.68 -23.14
N LEU A 191 23.28 -1.52 -23.47
CA LEU A 191 22.11 -1.76 -22.62
C LEU A 191 22.36 -2.74 -21.47
N THR A 192 23.28 -3.69 -21.65
CA THR A 192 23.57 -4.70 -20.61
C THR A 192 24.79 -4.37 -19.77
N SER A 193 25.50 -3.29 -20.10
CA SER A 193 26.69 -2.88 -19.38
C SER A 193 26.35 -2.09 -18.12
N ASP A 194 26.85 -2.58 -16.98
CA ASP A 194 26.86 -1.89 -15.68
C ASP A 194 27.65 -0.57 -15.69
N ARG A 195 28.44 -0.35 -16.75
CA ARG A 195 29.23 0.86 -16.98
C ARG A 195 28.37 2.11 -17.12
N PHE A 196 27.18 2.01 -17.71
CA PHE A 196 26.32 3.17 -17.93
C PHE A 196 25.21 3.20 -16.88
N VAL A 197 24.91 4.41 -16.39
CA VAL A 197 23.72 4.64 -15.56
C VAL A 197 22.73 5.48 -16.36
N GLU A 198 21.49 5.00 -16.41
CA GLU A 198 20.34 5.80 -16.85
C GLU A 198 20.08 6.88 -15.80
N ILE A 199 20.22 8.14 -16.20
CA ILE A 199 20.03 9.33 -15.37
C ILE A 199 18.54 9.72 -15.30
N GLY A 200 17.84 9.54 -16.41
CA GLY A 200 16.44 9.87 -16.57
C GLY A 200 16.06 9.94 -18.04
N ASN A 201 14.79 10.19 -18.31
CA ASN A 201 14.23 10.11 -19.64
C ASN A 201 13.28 11.26 -19.97
N ASP A 202 13.09 11.47 -21.28
CA ASP A 202 12.20 12.45 -21.88
C ASP A 202 11.30 11.76 -22.91
N VAL A 203 10.08 11.44 -22.51
CA VAL A 203 9.07 10.80 -23.36
C VAL A 203 8.36 11.84 -24.22
N TYR A 204 8.42 11.64 -25.54
CA TYR A 204 7.77 12.50 -26.53
C TYR A 204 6.39 11.97 -26.92
N MET A 205 5.42 12.17 -26.03
CA MET A 205 4.05 11.70 -26.21
C MET A 205 3.36 12.43 -27.36
N GLN A 206 3.20 11.72 -28.49
CA GLN A 206 2.52 12.23 -29.68
C GLN A 206 1.51 11.23 -30.25
N TYR A 207 1.43 10.04 -29.66
CA TYR A 207 0.53 8.97 -30.07
C TYR A 207 -0.45 8.62 -28.96
N LYS A 208 -1.61 8.10 -29.35
CA LYS A 208 -2.59 7.47 -28.50
C LYS A 208 -2.63 6.00 -28.82
N LYS A 209 -2.44 5.15 -27.82
CA LYS A 209 -2.49 3.69 -27.98
C LYS A 209 -3.90 3.26 -28.37
N GLU A 210 -4.01 2.53 -29.47
CA GLU A 210 -5.26 1.96 -29.98
C GLU A 210 -5.29 0.44 -29.76
N GLU A 211 -6.44 -0.17 -30.02
CA GLU A 211 -6.58 -1.63 -29.96
C GLU A 211 -5.66 -2.33 -30.98
N GLY A 212 -5.22 -3.54 -30.64
CA GLY A 212 -4.38 -4.35 -31.51
C GLY A 212 -2.95 -3.82 -31.70
N GLY A 213 -2.46 -2.96 -30.80
CA GLY A 213 -1.09 -2.45 -30.84
C GLY A 213 -0.84 -1.36 -31.87
N LYS A 214 -1.90 -0.71 -32.36
CA LYS A 214 -1.84 0.44 -33.27
C LYS A 214 -1.72 1.75 -32.50
N TYR A 215 -1.34 2.81 -33.21
CA TYR A 215 -1.13 4.14 -32.65
C TYR A 215 -1.84 5.19 -33.50
N GLY A 216 -2.79 5.90 -32.90
CA GLY A 216 -3.38 7.12 -33.47
C GLY A 216 -2.60 8.36 -33.02
N GLU A 217 -2.76 9.50 -33.68
CA GLU A 217 -2.13 10.75 -33.24
C GLU A 217 -2.88 11.38 -32.04
N LEU A 218 -2.14 11.96 -31.09
CA LEU A 218 -2.74 12.81 -30.06
C LEU A 218 -3.13 14.18 -30.65
N SER A 219 -4.17 14.78 -30.07
CA SER A 219 -4.59 16.15 -30.42
C SER A 219 -3.54 17.22 -30.08
N SER A 220 -2.55 16.87 -29.25
CA SER A 220 -1.44 17.73 -28.88
C SER A 220 -0.21 16.88 -28.61
N LYS A 221 0.96 17.38 -29.02
CA LYS A 221 2.25 16.78 -28.68
C LYS A 221 2.65 17.22 -27.29
N ASN A 222 2.97 16.27 -26.43
CA ASN A 222 3.31 16.51 -25.04
C ASN A 222 4.74 16.03 -24.73
N VAL A 223 5.29 16.57 -23.66
CA VAL A 223 6.54 16.08 -23.06
C VAL A 223 6.19 15.56 -21.68
N ASP A 224 6.67 14.36 -21.38
CA ASP A 224 6.71 13.79 -20.05
C ASP A 224 8.15 13.43 -19.71
N THR A 225 8.58 13.75 -18.50
CA THR A 225 9.98 13.55 -18.09
C THR A 225 10.01 12.84 -16.75
N GLY A 226 10.86 11.82 -16.65
CA GLY A 226 11.09 11.07 -15.42
C GLY A 226 12.57 10.98 -15.08
N PHE A 227 13.01 11.72 -14.07
CA PHE A 227 14.36 11.60 -13.51
C PHE A 227 14.29 11.04 -12.09
N GLY A 228 14.90 9.89 -11.84
CA GLY A 228 14.92 9.29 -10.50
C GLY A 228 15.83 10.08 -9.56
N LEU A 229 15.26 10.75 -8.57
CA LEU A 229 16.01 11.58 -7.62
C LEU A 229 17.02 10.75 -6.83
N ASP A 230 16.57 9.65 -6.21
CA ASP A 230 17.41 8.79 -5.38
C ASP A 230 18.62 8.25 -6.17
N ARG A 231 18.38 7.81 -7.41
CA ARG A 231 19.42 7.27 -8.31
C ARG A 231 20.39 8.37 -8.75
N LEU A 232 19.88 9.54 -9.14
CA LEU A 232 20.73 10.65 -9.56
C LEU A 232 21.55 11.20 -8.39
N LEU A 233 20.97 11.28 -7.18
CA LEU A 233 21.66 11.71 -5.98
C LEU A 233 22.81 10.78 -5.61
N LEU A 234 22.58 9.46 -5.67
CA LEU A 234 23.63 8.45 -5.52
C LEU A 234 24.76 8.70 -6.51
N PHE A 235 24.42 8.84 -7.80
CA PHE A 235 25.37 8.99 -8.88
C PHE A 235 26.20 10.28 -8.78
N LEU A 236 25.54 11.43 -8.56
CA LEU A 236 26.21 12.74 -8.42
C LEU A 236 27.20 12.80 -7.26
N ASN A 237 26.98 11.96 -6.25
CA ASN A 237 27.85 11.88 -5.08
C ASN A 237 28.95 10.82 -5.22
N GLY A 238 29.04 10.11 -6.35
CA GLY A 238 30.04 9.06 -6.58
C GLY A 238 29.86 7.87 -5.64
N LEU A 239 28.62 7.58 -5.23
CA LEU A 239 28.29 6.50 -4.32
C LEU A 239 27.78 5.27 -5.12
N ASP A 240 28.00 4.08 -4.57
CA ASP A 240 27.46 2.80 -5.02
C ASP A 240 26.37 2.25 -4.09
N ASP A 241 26.24 2.83 -2.90
CA ASP A 241 25.26 2.50 -1.87
C ASP A 241 24.31 3.66 -1.59
N GLY A 242 23.04 3.52 -1.97
CA GLY A 242 22.07 4.59 -1.87
C GLY A 242 21.68 4.91 -0.43
N TYR A 243 21.91 3.98 0.49
CA TYR A 243 21.68 4.20 1.92
C TYR A 243 22.78 5.06 2.56
N LYS A 244 23.88 5.36 1.84
CA LYS A 244 24.90 6.33 2.25
C LYS A 244 24.59 7.76 1.82
N THR A 245 23.56 7.98 1.01
CA THR A 245 23.10 9.33 0.66
C THR A 245 22.50 10.05 1.87
N ASP A 246 22.31 11.36 1.79
CA ASP A 246 21.66 12.12 2.87
C ASP A 246 20.20 11.71 3.10
N LEU A 247 19.55 11.05 2.12
CA LEU A 247 18.22 10.48 2.28
C LEU A 247 18.13 9.45 3.41
N PHE A 248 19.22 8.73 3.70
CA PHE A 248 19.22 7.59 4.62
C PHE A 248 20.29 7.63 5.68
N SER A 249 21.45 8.24 5.43
CA SER A 249 22.60 8.20 6.32
C SER A 249 22.28 8.62 7.76
N SER A 250 21.39 9.60 7.96
CA SER A 250 20.93 9.99 9.30
C SER A 250 20.09 8.91 9.99
N ALA A 251 19.23 8.20 9.25
CA ALA A 251 18.42 7.10 9.76
C ALA A 251 19.28 5.86 10.06
N ILE A 252 20.24 5.55 9.18
CA ILE A 252 21.24 4.51 9.41
C ILE A 252 22.05 4.83 10.66
N LYS A 253 22.49 6.08 10.82
CA LYS A 253 23.27 6.48 11.99
C LYS A 253 22.49 6.30 13.30
N GLU A 254 21.21 6.60 13.30
CA GLU A 254 20.33 6.34 14.44
C GLU A 254 20.29 4.84 14.79
N LEU A 255 20.18 3.98 13.78
CA LEU A 255 20.19 2.52 13.97
C LEU A 255 21.53 2.00 14.46
N GLU A 256 22.66 2.53 13.97
CA GLU A 256 24.00 2.20 14.50
C GLU A 256 24.11 2.58 15.98
N ASN A 257 23.64 3.78 16.35
CA ASN A 257 23.75 4.28 17.72
C ASN A 257 22.94 3.41 18.71
N VAL A 258 21.74 2.99 18.34
CA VAL A 258 20.86 2.20 19.22
C VAL A 258 21.28 0.73 19.25
N SER A 259 21.72 0.16 18.13
CA SER A 259 22.13 -1.25 18.06
C SER A 259 23.56 -1.52 18.52
N GLY A 260 24.43 -0.50 18.48
CA GLY A 260 25.88 -0.67 18.66
C GLY A 260 26.57 -1.43 17.51
N LYS A 261 25.85 -1.75 16.42
CA LYS A 261 26.38 -2.44 15.24
C LYS A 261 26.84 -1.41 14.21
N ASN A 262 27.87 -1.74 13.44
CA ASN A 262 28.43 -0.86 12.42
C ASN A 262 27.90 -1.23 11.03
N TYR A 263 27.46 -0.23 10.27
CA TYR A 263 26.88 -0.42 8.94
C TYR A 263 27.87 -0.98 7.91
N ASP A 264 29.10 -0.47 7.90
CA ASP A 264 30.11 -0.84 6.90
C ASP A 264 30.79 -2.18 7.21
N GLU A 265 30.88 -2.55 8.50
CA GLU A 265 31.64 -3.71 8.96
C GLU A 265 30.80 -4.99 9.13
N ASP A 266 29.50 -4.88 9.42
CA ASP A 266 28.60 -6.03 9.64
C ASP A 266 27.58 -6.15 8.51
N GLU A 267 27.77 -7.12 7.61
CA GLU A 267 26.87 -7.36 6.46
C GLU A 267 25.43 -7.67 6.89
N LYS A 268 25.25 -8.43 7.97
CA LYS A 268 23.91 -8.81 8.45
C LYS A 268 23.22 -7.59 9.05
N ALA A 269 23.93 -6.80 9.86
CA ALA A 269 23.40 -5.56 10.42
C ALA A 269 23.10 -4.55 9.32
N ARG A 270 23.98 -4.40 8.32
CA ARG A 270 23.78 -3.53 7.15
C ARG A 270 22.49 -3.84 6.43
N LYS A 271 22.26 -5.11 6.08
CA LYS A 271 21.02 -5.55 5.41
C LYS A 271 19.80 -5.21 6.26
N ALA A 272 19.84 -5.49 7.57
CA ALA A 272 18.74 -5.19 8.48
C ALA A 272 18.48 -3.67 8.58
N MET A 273 19.53 -2.86 8.71
CA MET A 273 19.41 -1.39 8.78
C MET A 273 18.82 -0.81 7.50
N ARG A 274 19.23 -1.31 6.33
CA ARG A 274 18.67 -0.91 5.03
C ARG A 274 17.17 -1.19 4.96
N ILE A 275 16.75 -2.40 5.31
CA ILE A 275 15.34 -2.80 5.28
C ILE A 275 14.50 -1.96 6.26
N ILE A 276 14.99 -1.72 7.47
CA ILE A 276 14.30 -0.86 8.45
C ILE A 276 14.18 0.56 7.91
N ALA A 277 15.28 1.15 7.42
CA ALA A 277 15.29 2.52 6.94
C ALA A 277 14.36 2.73 5.74
N ASP A 278 14.40 1.86 4.72
CA ASP A 278 13.51 1.93 3.57
C ASP A 278 12.04 1.76 3.96
N HIS A 279 11.72 0.72 4.72
CA HIS A 279 10.32 0.43 5.03
C HIS A 279 9.70 1.46 5.96
N ILE A 280 10.47 2.05 6.88
CA ILE A 280 9.99 3.19 7.68
C ILE A 280 9.85 4.45 6.85
N ARG A 281 10.78 4.73 5.93
CA ARG A 281 10.64 5.83 4.97
C ARG A 281 9.30 5.75 4.25
N THR A 282 9.02 4.61 3.63
CA THR A 282 7.78 4.39 2.89
C THR A 282 6.54 4.43 3.79
N SER A 283 6.63 3.88 5.01
CA SER A 283 5.51 3.89 5.96
C SER A 283 5.15 5.29 6.42
N VAL A 284 6.15 6.14 6.72
CA VAL A 284 5.95 7.56 7.04
C VAL A 284 5.23 8.26 5.90
N MET A 285 5.70 8.05 4.66
CA MET A 285 5.11 8.65 3.48
C MET A 285 3.66 8.22 3.28
N LEU A 286 3.35 6.92 3.42
CA LEU A 286 1.99 6.39 3.21
C LEU A 286 0.98 6.77 4.30
N ILE A 287 1.41 6.87 5.56
CA ILE A 287 0.53 7.29 6.66
C ILE A 287 0.32 8.82 6.62
N GLY A 288 1.40 9.56 6.33
CA GLY A 288 1.39 11.02 6.28
C GLY A 288 0.78 11.62 5.01
N ASP A 289 0.54 10.79 3.99
CA ASP A 289 -0.06 11.21 2.72
C ASP A 289 -1.39 11.97 2.93
N ARG A 290 -1.77 12.81 1.96
CA ARG A 290 -3.07 13.51 1.98
C ARG A 290 -4.23 12.50 2.07
N ASN A 291 -4.15 11.41 1.32
CA ASN A 291 -5.08 10.30 1.34
C ASN A 291 -4.53 9.14 2.20
N GLY A 292 -3.83 9.48 3.28
CA GLY A 292 -3.08 8.56 4.13
C GLY A 292 -3.84 7.27 4.48
N ILE A 293 -3.10 6.17 4.46
CA ILE A 293 -3.64 4.82 4.70
C ILE A 293 -3.15 4.26 6.02
N LEU A 294 -3.90 3.29 6.55
CA LEU A 294 -3.57 2.59 7.79
C LEU A 294 -3.30 1.10 7.57
N PRO A 295 -2.51 0.43 8.44
CA PRO A 295 -2.24 -1.00 8.35
C PRO A 295 -3.53 -1.86 8.39
N SER A 296 -3.86 -2.52 7.29
CA SER A 296 -5.09 -3.32 7.12
C SER A 296 -4.79 -4.75 6.61
N ASN A 297 -5.81 -5.60 6.48
CA ASN A 297 -5.67 -6.95 5.92
C ASN A 297 -5.79 -6.99 4.39
N THR A 298 -6.10 -5.86 3.73
CA THR A 298 -6.45 -5.84 2.30
C THR A 298 -5.96 -4.57 1.60
N GLY A 299 -5.73 -4.65 0.29
CA GLY A 299 -5.38 -3.50 -0.55
C GLY A 299 -4.11 -2.79 -0.08
N ALA A 300 -4.07 -1.46 -0.23
CA ALA A 300 -2.91 -0.64 0.12
C ALA A 300 -2.51 -0.75 1.60
N GLY A 301 -3.50 -0.89 2.49
CA GLY A 301 -3.25 -1.06 3.92
C GLY A 301 -2.55 -2.39 4.25
N TYR A 302 -2.73 -3.44 3.44
CA TYR A 302 -1.97 -4.69 3.58
C TYR A 302 -0.49 -4.49 3.27
N ILE A 303 -0.17 -3.72 2.22
CA ILE A 303 1.22 -3.40 1.87
C ILE A 303 1.89 -2.61 2.99
N LEU A 304 1.24 -1.54 3.48
CA LEU A 304 1.77 -0.75 4.60
C LEU A 304 2.01 -1.64 5.85
N ARG A 305 1.06 -2.53 6.15
CA ARG A 305 1.22 -3.50 7.22
C ARG A 305 2.42 -4.42 7.00
N ARG A 306 2.60 -4.96 5.79
CA ARG A 306 3.73 -5.83 5.44
C ARG A 306 5.07 -5.12 5.65
N LEU A 307 5.20 -3.87 5.20
CA LEU A 307 6.40 -3.06 5.37
C LEU A 307 6.75 -2.85 6.85
N LEU A 308 5.78 -2.39 7.65
CA LEU A 308 5.98 -2.18 9.09
C LEU A 308 6.36 -3.47 9.82
N ARG A 309 5.66 -4.57 9.56
CA ARG A 309 5.94 -5.87 10.20
C ARG A 309 7.30 -6.41 9.84
N ARG A 310 7.74 -6.23 8.60
CA ARG A 310 9.08 -6.60 8.17
C ARG A 310 10.15 -5.74 8.86
N ALA A 311 9.95 -4.42 8.96
CA ALA A 311 10.86 -3.55 9.72
C ALA A 311 10.94 -3.94 11.21
N ILE A 312 9.81 -4.25 11.86
CA ILE A 312 9.75 -4.72 13.26
C ILE A 312 10.53 -6.03 13.43
N ARG A 313 10.39 -6.96 12.48
CA ARG A 313 11.15 -8.21 12.49
C ARG A 313 12.66 -7.95 12.43
N TYR A 314 13.12 -7.05 11.56
CA TYR A 314 14.54 -6.73 11.46
C TYR A 314 15.09 -5.93 12.65
N CYS A 315 14.24 -5.24 13.44
CA CYS A 315 14.66 -4.69 14.73
C CYS A 315 15.18 -5.81 15.66
N ARG A 316 14.54 -6.98 15.65
CA ARG A 316 15.01 -8.13 16.44
C ARG A 316 16.34 -8.68 15.94
N ASP A 317 16.58 -8.68 14.63
CA ASP A 317 17.85 -9.10 14.04
C ASP A 317 19.00 -8.12 14.39
N LEU A 318 18.66 -6.85 14.59
CA LEU A 318 19.57 -5.83 15.15
C LEU A 318 19.65 -5.83 16.68
N GLU A 319 18.85 -6.66 17.36
CA GLU A 319 18.77 -6.72 18.83
C GLU A 319 18.32 -5.39 19.46
N ILE A 320 17.45 -4.65 18.77
CA ILE A 320 16.86 -3.39 19.25
C ILE A 320 15.35 -3.53 19.43
N GLY A 321 14.78 -2.70 20.31
CA GLY A 321 13.34 -2.60 20.49
C GLY A 321 12.66 -1.86 19.33
N SER A 322 11.41 -2.24 19.01
CA SER A 322 10.64 -1.66 17.91
C SER A 322 10.25 -0.19 18.13
N GLU A 323 10.39 0.34 19.35
CA GLU A 323 10.31 1.77 19.64
C GLU A 323 11.35 2.60 18.87
N SER A 324 12.48 2.00 18.49
CA SER A 324 13.54 2.66 17.70
C SER A 324 13.03 3.10 16.32
N LEU A 325 11.99 2.45 15.80
CA LEU A 325 11.34 2.82 14.54
C LEU A 325 10.77 4.24 14.58
N LEU A 326 10.38 4.74 15.76
CA LEU A 326 9.88 6.10 15.92
C LEU A 326 10.98 7.15 15.71
N ASN A 327 12.20 6.87 16.17
CA ASN A 327 13.34 7.77 15.94
C ASN A 327 13.70 7.81 14.45
N VAL A 328 13.70 6.65 13.78
CA VAL A 328 13.91 6.56 12.33
C VAL A 328 12.82 7.33 11.57
N ALA A 329 11.55 7.18 11.97
CA ALA A 329 10.44 7.91 11.38
C ALA A 329 10.61 9.44 11.53
N ARG A 330 10.99 9.90 12.73
CA ARG A 330 11.30 11.32 12.99
C ARG A 330 12.40 11.86 12.08
N VAL A 331 13.46 11.09 11.83
CA VAL A 331 14.51 11.51 10.88
C VAL A 331 13.92 11.83 9.51
N PHE A 332 13.06 10.97 8.98
CA PHE A 332 12.44 11.22 7.68
C PHE A 332 11.51 12.43 7.69
N ILE A 333 10.70 12.60 8.74
CA ILE A 333 9.74 13.70 8.88
C ILE A 333 10.46 15.04 9.05
N GLU A 334 11.39 15.12 10.00
CA GLU A 334 11.96 16.37 10.51
C GLU A 334 13.21 16.82 9.74
N LYS A 335 13.95 15.90 9.09
CA LYS A 335 15.25 16.21 8.45
C LYS A 335 15.27 16.03 6.95
N ILE A 336 14.59 15.01 6.44
CA ILE A 336 14.70 14.62 5.02
C ILE A 336 13.59 15.24 4.16
N TYR A 337 12.36 15.24 4.69
CA TYR A 337 11.15 15.62 3.95
C TYR A 337 10.36 16.80 4.53
N ASP A 338 10.86 17.43 5.58
CA ASP A 338 10.28 18.61 6.25
C ASP A 338 9.86 19.72 5.27
N GLU A 339 10.73 20.04 4.30
CA GLU A 339 10.47 21.08 3.29
C GLU A 339 9.63 20.57 2.11
N ALA A 340 9.88 19.34 1.66
CA ALA A 340 9.28 18.78 0.44
C ALA A 340 7.86 18.26 0.65
N TYR A 341 7.55 17.79 1.86
CA TYR A 341 6.25 17.23 2.24
C TYR A 341 5.76 17.80 3.58
N PRO A 342 5.26 19.05 3.60
CA PRO A 342 4.86 19.74 4.83
C PRO A 342 3.78 19.01 5.65
N LEU A 343 2.94 18.21 4.98
CA LEU A 343 1.91 17.39 5.65
C LEU A 343 2.51 16.35 6.59
N LEU A 344 3.74 15.89 6.36
CA LEU A 344 4.40 14.94 7.27
C LEU A 344 4.69 15.59 8.63
N VAL A 345 5.15 16.84 8.61
CA VAL A 345 5.42 17.63 9.82
C VAL A 345 4.11 17.94 10.54
N GLU A 346 3.08 18.35 9.80
CA GLU A 346 1.74 18.61 10.38
C GLU A 346 1.15 17.35 11.05
N LYS A 347 1.33 16.19 10.42
CA LYS A 347 0.80 14.90 10.89
C LYS A 347 1.80 14.09 11.72
N GLU A 348 2.92 14.67 12.17
CA GLU A 348 4.02 13.93 12.79
C GLU A 348 3.55 13.02 13.93
N ASN A 349 2.84 13.58 14.92
CA ASN A 349 2.32 12.82 16.05
C ASN A 349 1.38 11.69 15.62
N TYR A 350 0.52 11.95 14.63
CA TYR A 350 -0.38 10.94 14.09
C TYR A 350 0.38 9.79 13.43
N ILE A 351 1.39 10.09 12.62
CA ILE A 351 2.23 9.10 11.95
C ILE A 351 2.93 8.21 13.00
N LEU A 352 3.56 8.84 13.99
CA LEU A 352 4.29 8.13 15.05
C LEU A 352 3.35 7.25 15.90
N ASP A 353 2.16 7.74 16.23
CA ASP A 353 1.17 6.97 16.98
C ASP A 353 0.70 5.72 16.22
N GLU A 354 0.46 5.82 14.91
CA GLU A 354 0.03 4.68 14.10
C GLU A 354 1.15 3.63 13.93
N ILE A 355 2.41 4.06 13.76
CA ILE A 355 3.58 3.17 13.75
C ILE A 355 3.72 2.47 15.12
N ALA A 356 3.57 3.21 16.22
CA ALA A 356 3.67 2.66 17.56
C ALA A 356 2.55 1.64 17.86
N LYS A 357 1.32 1.93 17.45
CA LYS A 357 0.18 1.01 17.56
C LYS A 357 0.43 -0.30 16.83
N GLU A 358 0.93 -0.24 15.59
CA GLU A 358 1.24 -1.46 14.84
C GLU A 358 2.41 -2.23 15.45
N SER A 359 3.46 -1.53 15.88
CA SER A 359 4.63 -2.13 16.53
C SER A 359 4.24 -2.90 17.77
N LYS A 360 3.48 -2.27 18.68
CA LYS A 360 2.99 -2.92 19.90
C LYS A 360 2.07 -4.12 19.60
N ARG A 361 1.20 -3.99 18.60
CA ARG A 361 0.29 -5.06 18.20
C ARG A 361 1.05 -6.26 17.66
N PHE A 362 2.04 -6.02 16.81
CA PHE A 362 2.75 -7.08 16.11
C PHE A 362 3.82 -7.76 16.96
N GLU A 363 4.51 -7.05 17.86
CA GLU A 363 5.57 -7.62 18.71
C GLU A 363 5.06 -8.85 19.49
N ALA A 364 3.86 -8.76 20.08
CA ALA A 364 3.24 -9.87 20.79
C ALA A 364 2.99 -11.09 19.89
N THR A 365 2.53 -10.86 18.65
CA THR A 365 2.29 -11.91 17.66
C THR A 365 3.60 -12.50 17.15
N LEU A 366 4.60 -11.67 16.89
CA LEU A 366 5.90 -12.04 16.36
C LEU A 366 6.63 -13.02 17.29
N GLN A 367 6.63 -12.77 18.61
CA GLN A 367 7.25 -13.67 19.59
C GLN A 367 6.66 -15.08 19.55
N SER A 368 5.33 -15.18 19.54
CA SER A 368 4.62 -16.47 19.47
C SER A 368 4.82 -17.16 18.13
N GLY A 369 4.71 -16.41 17.03
CA GLY A 369 4.85 -16.91 15.67
C GLY A 369 6.26 -17.42 15.36
N MET A 370 7.30 -16.69 15.76
CA MET A 370 8.70 -17.12 15.61
C MET A 370 8.96 -18.46 16.31
N LYS A 371 8.46 -18.61 17.55
CA LYS A 371 8.60 -19.87 18.30
C LYS A 371 7.95 -21.05 17.58
N GLU A 372 6.79 -20.85 16.97
CA GLU A 372 6.12 -21.93 16.22
C GLU A 372 6.77 -22.17 14.85
N PHE A 373 7.28 -21.14 14.21
CA PHE A 373 8.09 -21.26 12.99
C PHE A 373 9.34 -22.11 13.26
N ASP A 374 10.11 -21.80 14.32
CA ASP A 374 11.31 -22.56 14.68
C ASP A 374 11.02 -24.04 14.97
N LYS A 375 9.89 -24.33 15.64
CA LYS A 375 9.43 -25.72 15.82
C LYS A 375 9.11 -26.40 14.50
N THR A 376 8.49 -25.67 13.57
CA THR A 376 8.17 -26.19 12.23
C THR A 376 9.44 -26.57 11.49
N ILE A 377 10.45 -25.69 11.50
CA ILE A 377 11.76 -25.97 10.91
C ILE A 377 12.43 -27.17 11.58
N THR A 378 12.53 -27.15 12.91
CA THR A 378 13.14 -28.24 13.69
C THR A 378 12.44 -29.58 13.42
N GLY A 379 11.11 -29.58 13.28
CA GLY A 379 10.32 -30.75 12.94
C GLY A 379 10.66 -31.30 11.55
N LEU A 380 10.80 -30.40 10.56
CA LEU A 380 11.20 -30.76 9.21
C LEU A 380 12.64 -31.33 9.17
N GLU A 381 13.58 -30.68 9.86
CA GLU A 381 14.96 -31.15 9.98
C GLU A 381 15.05 -32.53 10.64
N ARG A 382 14.32 -32.75 11.73
CA ARG A 382 14.26 -34.06 12.42
C ARG A 382 13.65 -35.14 11.53
N LYS A 383 12.58 -34.82 10.80
CA LYS A 383 11.98 -35.73 9.83
C LYS A 383 12.99 -36.09 8.74
N ASN A 384 13.68 -35.09 8.18
CA ASN A 384 14.69 -35.30 7.15
C ASN A 384 15.84 -36.18 7.64
N ALA A 385 16.34 -35.94 8.86
CA ALA A 385 17.39 -36.75 9.48
C ALA A 385 16.94 -38.21 9.67
N PHE A 386 15.75 -38.42 10.24
CA PHE A 386 15.18 -39.75 10.47
C PHE A 386 14.93 -40.53 9.17
N MET A 387 14.41 -39.87 8.14
CA MET A 387 14.13 -40.50 6.85
C MET A 387 15.42 -40.87 6.12
N LYS A 388 16.46 -40.01 6.19
CA LYS A 388 17.77 -40.30 5.62
C LYS A 388 18.49 -41.47 6.30
N GLU A 389 18.28 -41.66 7.60
CA GLU A 389 18.80 -42.82 8.33
C GLU A 389 18.12 -44.13 7.89
N LYS A 390 16.82 -44.07 7.59
CA LYS A 390 16.03 -45.23 7.12
C LYS A 390 16.21 -45.56 5.65
N ASP A 391 16.38 -44.55 4.81
CA ASP A 391 16.53 -44.68 3.37
C ASP A 391 17.63 -43.72 2.88
N PRO A 392 18.83 -44.25 2.57
CA PRO A 392 19.93 -43.44 2.03
C PRO A 392 19.61 -42.75 0.69
N ALA A 393 18.60 -43.22 -0.06
CA ALA A 393 18.14 -42.60 -1.31
C ALA A 393 17.10 -41.49 -1.08
N TYR A 394 16.66 -41.26 0.16
CA TYR A 394 15.69 -40.21 0.51
C TYR A 394 16.24 -38.81 0.20
N VAL A 395 15.46 -38.02 -0.52
CA VAL A 395 15.74 -36.61 -0.81
C VAL A 395 15.12 -35.75 0.29
N PRO A 396 15.91 -34.98 1.06
CA PRO A 396 15.38 -34.12 2.10
C PRO A 396 14.33 -33.14 1.59
N GLU A 397 13.21 -33.04 2.30
CA GLU A 397 12.19 -32.06 2.02
C GLU A 397 12.72 -30.65 2.35
N LYS A 398 12.59 -29.75 1.37
CA LYS A 398 12.98 -28.34 1.50
C LYS A 398 11.79 -27.38 1.48
N VAL A 399 10.56 -27.90 1.52
CA VAL A 399 9.34 -27.12 1.36
C VAL A 399 8.51 -27.21 2.63
N ILE A 400 8.19 -26.06 3.23
CA ILE A 400 7.16 -25.95 4.27
C ILE A 400 5.80 -26.09 3.59
N ASN A 401 5.02 -27.11 3.97
CA ASN A 401 3.73 -27.35 3.33
C ASN A 401 2.76 -26.18 3.55
N GLY A 402 1.84 -25.97 2.59
CA GLY A 402 0.90 -24.86 2.61
C GLY A 402 -0.08 -24.86 3.79
N LYS A 403 -0.52 -26.02 4.29
CA LYS A 403 -1.38 -26.13 5.48
C LYS A 403 -0.67 -25.72 6.76
N THR A 404 0.62 -26.02 6.87
CA THR A 404 1.47 -25.63 8.00
C THR A 404 1.72 -24.12 7.95
N ALA A 405 2.04 -23.57 6.78
CA ALA A 405 2.13 -22.12 6.58
C ALA A 405 0.79 -21.43 6.89
N PHE A 406 -0.33 -22.00 6.47
CA PHE A 406 -1.66 -21.48 6.78
C PHE A 406 -1.97 -21.55 8.27
N ARG A 407 -1.54 -22.61 8.97
CA ARG A 407 -1.66 -22.70 10.44
C ARG A 407 -0.84 -21.63 11.15
N LEU A 408 0.39 -21.34 10.68
CA LEU A 408 1.21 -20.23 11.20
C LEU A 408 0.46 -18.90 11.07
N TYR A 409 -0.15 -18.66 9.92
CA TYR A 409 -0.95 -17.47 9.65
C TYR A 409 -2.25 -17.39 10.47
N ASP A 410 -3.12 -18.39 10.36
CA ASP A 410 -4.47 -18.36 10.93
C ASP A 410 -4.47 -18.50 12.45
N THR A 411 -3.66 -19.43 12.99
CA THR A 411 -3.66 -19.74 14.42
C THR A 411 -2.73 -18.82 15.21
N PHE A 412 -1.55 -18.51 14.67
CA PHE A 412 -0.51 -17.78 15.40
C PHE A 412 -0.35 -16.33 14.92
N GLY A 413 -1.13 -15.90 13.92
CA GLY A 413 -1.06 -14.55 13.35
C GLY A 413 0.25 -14.27 12.60
N PHE A 414 1.04 -15.32 12.30
CA PHE A 414 2.36 -15.21 11.72
C PHE A 414 2.24 -15.07 10.19
N PRO A 415 2.57 -13.90 9.63
CA PRO A 415 2.29 -13.63 8.22
C PRO A 415 2.99 -14.59 7.25
N LEU A 416 2.35 -14.88 6.11
CA LEU A 416 2.92 -15.74 5.08
C LEU A 416 4.22 -15.16 4.56
N GLU A 417 4.27 -13.85 4.32
CA GLU A 417 5.44 -13.16 3.79
C GLU A 417 6.68 -13.34 4.67
N LEU A 418 6.52 -13.32 6.01
CA LEU A 418 7.62 -13.57 6.94
C LEU A 418 8.00 -15.05 6.99
N THR A 419 7.02 -15.94 6.84
CA THR A 419 7.27 -17.38 6.73
C THR A 419 8.12 -17.70 5.49
N VAL A 420 7.79 -17.09 4.34
CA VAL A 420 8.53 -17.24 3.08
C VAL A 420 9.94 -16.68 3.22
N GLU A 421 10.09 -15.47 3.74
CA GLU A 421 11.39 -14.81 3.91
C GLU A 421 12.32 -15.60 4.85
N LEU A 422 11.82 -16.01 6.02
CA LEU A 422 12.62 -16.79 6.98
C LEU A 422 12.93 -18.21 6.50
N ALA A 423 12.04 -18.82 5.71
CA ALA A 423 12.32 -20.10 5.08
C ALA A 423 13.48 -19.97 4.09
N ALA A 424 13.44 -18.93 3.24
CA ALA A 424 14.49 -18.67 2.26
C ALA A 424 15.86 -18.44 2.90
N GLU A 425 15.93 -17.72 4.03
CA GLU A 425 17.17 -17.53 4.81
C GLU A 425 17.78 -18.85 5.32
N LYS A 426 16.95 -19.88 5.51
CA LYS A 426 17.38 -21.23 5.90
C LYS A 426 17.56 -22.18 4.70
N GLY A 427 17.47 -21.68 3.47
CA GLY A 427 17.56 -22.49 2.25
C GLY A 427 16.34 -23.38 2.01
N LEU A 428 15.19 -23.01 2.57
CA LEU A 428 13.89 -23.67 2.41
C LEU A 428 12.94 -22.79 1.58
N SER A 429 11.89 -23.38 1.05
CA SER A 429 10.78 -22.67 0.41
C SER A 429 9.45 -22.98 1.11
N VAL A 430 8.39 -22.27 0.73
CA VAL A 430 7.04 -22.48 1.25
C VAL A 430 6.12 -22.81 0.08
N ASP A 431 5.23 -23.77 0.28
CA ASP A 431 4.16 -24.07 -0.67
C ASP A 431 3.05 -23.01 -0.57
N GLU A 432 3.26 -21.89 -1.26
CA GLU A 432 2.30 -20.77 -1.31
C GLU A 432 0.99 -21.16 -2.02
N ALA A 433 1.04 -22.07 -2.99
CA ALA A 433 -0.16 -22.56 -3.66
C ALA A 433 -1.07 -23.32 -2.68
N GLY A 434 -0.51 -24.25 -1.91
CA GLY A 434 -1.23 -24.96 -0.85
C GLY A 434 -1.69 -24.04 0.28
N PHE A 435 -0.94 -22.98 0.60
CA PHE A 435 -1.39 -21.95 1.54
C PHE A 435 -2.67 -21.28 1.01
N ASN A 436 -2.64 -20.83 -0.25
CA ASN A 436 -3.75 -20.13 -0.86
C ASN A 436 -5.00 -21.01 -0.99
N GLU A 437 -4.83 -22.31 -1.26
CA GLU A 437 -5.92 -23.28 -1.23
C GLU A 437 -6.54 -23.39 0.17
N ALA A 438 -5.72 -23.56 1.21
CA ALA A 438 -6.19 -23.63 2.60
C ALA A 438 -6.87 -22.32 3.04
N PHE A 439 -6.31 -21.18 2.64
CA PHE A 439 -6.87 -19.86 2.91
C PHE A 439 -8.23 -19.66 2.22
N LYS A 440 -8.36 -20.03 0.93
CA LYS A 440 -9.63 -19.97 0.21
C LYS A 440 -10.68 -20.87 0.84
N ALA A 441 -10.34 -22.11 1.19
CA ALA A 441 -11.25 -23.03 1.87
C ALA A 441 -11.76 -22.43 3.20
N HIS A 442 -10.87 -21.80 3.98
CA HIS A 442 -11.24 -21.11 5.21
C HIS A 442 -12.18 -19.90 4.95
N GLN A 443 -11.91 -19.12 3.90
CA GLN A 443 -12.78 -18.01 3.50
C GLN A 443 -14.16 -18.50 3.05
N GLU A 444 -14.24 -19.57 2.27
CA GLU A 444 -15.49 -20.16 1.81
C GLU A 444 -16.30 -20.74 2.96
N LEU A 445 -15.67 -21.43 3.91
CA LEU A 445 -16.32 -21.87 5.15
C LEU A 445 -16.90 -20.68 5.92
N SER A 446 -16.13 -19.60 6.05
CA SER A 446 -16.59 -18.37 6.72
C SER A 446 -17.73 -17.69 5.98
N LYS A 447 -17.69 -17.64 4.64
CA LYS A 447 -18.73 -17.05 3.78
C LYS A 447 -19.99 -17.91 3.75
N ALA A 448 -19.89 -19.24 3.70
CA ALA A 448 -21.02 -20.14 3.75
C ALA A 448 -21.76 -20.04 5.09
N GLN A 449 -21.02 -19.93 6.19
CA GLN A 449 -21.59 -19.65 7.52
C GLN A 449 -22.26 -18.27 7.59
N ALA A 450 -21.75 -17.27 6.87
CA ALA A 450 -22.36 -15.94 6.80
C ALA A 450 -23.59 -15.89 5.86
N ALA A 451 -23.57 -16.59 4.72
CA ALA A 451 -24.64 -16.62 3.72
C ALA A 451 -25.83 -17.47 4.17
N ALA A 452 -25.60 -18.53 4.95
CA ALA A 452 -26.65 -19.30 5.61
C ALA A 452 -27.40 -18.47 6.68
N ALA A 453 -26.87 -17.29 7.05
CA ALA A 453 -27.40 -16.45 8.10
C ALA A 453 -28.02 -15.14 7.56
N LYS A 454 -29.15 -15.21 6.82
CA LYS A 454 -29.95 -14.01 6.51
C LYS A 454 -30.43 -13.38 7.83
N GLY A 455 -29.91 -12.20 8.16
CA GLY A 455 -30.16 -11.52 9.45
C GLY A 455 -29.36 -12.10 10.63
N GLY A 456 -28.30 -12.88 10.39
CA GLY A 456 -27.51 -13.51 11.46
C GLY A 456 -28.14 -14.80 12.03
N LEU A 457 -29.30 -15.23 11.53
CA LEU A 457 -30.03 -16.39 12.02
C LEU A 457 -29.58 -17.68 11.33
N THR A 458 -29.03 -18.65 12.07
CA THR A 458 -28.74 -19.98 11.52
C THR A 458 -30.00 -20.85 11.41
N GLU A 459 -31.02 -20.59 12.24
CA GLU A 459 -32.30 -21.30 12.29
C GLU A 459 -33.45 -20.35 12.66
N ARG A 460 -34.69 -20.66 12.25
CA ARG A 460 -35.88 -19.85 12.53
C ARG A 460 -36.83 -20.56 13.48
N ASN A 461 -36.73 -20.27 14.77
CA ASN A 461 -37.64 -20.74 15.81
C ASN A 461 -37.94 -19.61 16.81
N GLU A 462 -38.72 -19.89 17.85
CA GLU A 462 -39.11 -18.89 18.85
C GLU A 462 -37.88 -18.31 19.58
N THR A 463 -36.92 -19.16 19.97
CA THR A 463 -35.70 -18.75 20.67
C THR A 463 -34.83 -17.83 19.82
N THR A 464 -34.58 -18.19 18.57
CA THR A 464 -33.77 -17.36 17.66
C THR A 464 -34.49 -16.06 17.30
N THR A 465 -35.83 -16.05 17.25
CA THR A 465 -36.65 -14.84 17.07
C THR A 465 -36.53 -13.87 18.26
N LYS A 466 -36.50 -14.40 19.49
CA LYS A 466 -36.23 -13.60 20.70
C LYS A 466 -34.83 -13.00 20.66
N TYR A 467 -33.81 -13.82 20.37
CA TYR A 467 -32.44 -13.35 20.24
C TYR A 467 -32.24 -12.29 19.16
N HIS A 468 -32.97 -12.41 18.05
CA HIS A 468 -32.91 -11.44 16.97
C HIS A 468 -33.46 -10.08 17.41
N THR A 469 -34.58 -10.04 18.14
CA THR A 469 -35.09 -8.78 18.68
C THR A 469 -34.17 -8.20 19.76
N ALA A 470 -33.59 -9.03 20.62
CA ALA A 470 -32.58 -8.59 21.59
C ALA A 470 -31.34 -7.97 20.91
N THR A 471 -30.94 -8.49 19.76
CA THR A 471 -29.83 -7.96 18.95
C THR A 471 -30.10 -6.52 18.49
N HIS A 472 -31.34 -6.23 18.06
CA HIS A 472 -31.74 -4.89 17.65
C HIS A 472 -31.72 -3.89 18.82
N ILE A 473 -32.28 -4.27 19.97
CA ILE A 473 -32.28 -3.43 21.17
C ILE A 473 -30.84 -3.16 21.65
N MET A 474 -29.98 -4.17 21.60
CA MET A 474 -28.57 -4.04 21.97
C MET A 474 -27.82 -3.09 21.03
N LEU A 475 -28.04 -3.18 19.71
CA LEU A 475 -27.44 -2.25 18.75
C LEU A 475 -27.89 -0.81 19.01
N ALA A 476 -29.19 -0.59 19.30
CA ALA A 476 -29.69 0.73 19.68
C ALA A 476 -29.00 1.26 20.95
N GLY A 477 -28.79 0.40 21.95
CA GLY A 477 -28.04 0.73 23.17
C GLY A 477 -26.59 1.11 22.88
N LEU A 478 -25.90 0.34 22.04
CA LEU A 478 -24.53 0.61 21.63
C LEU A 478 -24.41 1.96 20.90
N ARG A 479 -25.32 2.25 19.95
CA ARG A 479 -25.36 3.54 19.24
C ARG A 479 -25.64 4.71 20.18
N LYS A 480 -26.52 4.51 21.16
CA LYS A 480 -26.79 5.54 22.18
C LYS A 480 -25.56 5.83 23.05
N MET A 481 -24.73 4.82 23.32
CA MET A 481 -23.54 4.97 24.16
C MET A 481 -22.33 5.53 23.39
N PHE A 482 -22.13 5.09 22.15
CA PHE A 482 -20.90 5.32 21.39
C PHE A 482 -21.09 6.14 20.10
N GLY A 483 -22.33 6.52 19.77
CA GLY A 483 -22.69 7.37 18.65
C GLY A 483 -23.19 6.61 17.41
N ASP A 484 -23.71 7.38 16.45
CA ASP A 484 -24.37 6.84 15.25
C ASP A 484 -23.43 6.12 14.26
N LYS A 485 -22.11 6.26 14.45
CA LYS A 485 -21.09 5.54 13.68
C LYS A 485 -20.89 4.10 14.17
N THR A 486 -21.53 3.70 15.27
CA THR A 486 -21.51 2.31 15.72
C THR A 486 -22.45 1.48 14.86
N GLU A 487 -21.86 0.52 14.18
CA GLU A 487 -22.47 -0.34 13.17
C GLU A 487 -22.18 -1.80 13.49
N GLN A 488 -23.11 -2.65 13.12
CA GLN A 488 -22.89 -4.09 13.12
C GLN A 488 -21.83 -4.47 12.07
N LYS A 489 -20.83 -5.23 12.48
CA LYS A 489 -19.79 -5.84 11.62
C LYS A 489 -19.97 -7.35 11.46
N GLY A 490 -20.84 -7.96 12.26
CA GLY A 490 -21.21 -9.36 12.14
C GLY A 490 -22.28 -9.75 13.15
N SER A 491 -23.11 -10.73 12.82
CA SER A 491 -24.11 -11.29 13.75
C SER A 491 -24.23 -12.79 13.52
N ASN A 492 -24.40 -13.56 14.60
CA ASN A 492 -24.70 -14.98 14.56
C ASN A 492 -25.59 -15.34 15.75
N ILE A 493 -26.75 -15.91 15.47
CA ILE A 493 -27.81 -16.24 16.41
C ILE A 493 -28.15 -17.71 16.21
N ASN A 494 -28.11 -18.48 17.30
CA ASN A 494 -28.55 -19.86 17.36
C ASN A 494 -29.41 -20.09 18.63
N GLU A 495 -29.84 -21.32 18.87
CA GLU A 495 -30.71 -21.65 20.02
C GLU A 495 -30.03 -21.43 21.38
N GLU A 496 -28.71 -21.51 21.45
CA GLU A 496 -27.96 -21.40 22.70
C GLU A 496 -27.63 -19.95 23.07
N ARG A 497 -27.35 -19.10 22.07
CA ARG A 497 -26.79 -17.76 22.29
C ARG A 497 -26.92 -16.85 21.07
N MET A 498 -26.70 -15.56 21.32
CA MET A 498 -26.39 -14.58 20.28
C MET A 498 -24.95 -14.09 20.38
N ARG A 499 -24.33 -13.88 19.21
CA ARG A 499 -23.01 -13.27 19.01
C ARG A 499 -23.17 -12.06 18.11
N PHE A 500 -22.69 -10.92 18.56
CA PHE A 500 -22.78 -9.67 17.83
C PHE A 500 -21.45 -8.94 17.79
N ASP A 501 -21.03 -8.57 16.59
CA ASP A 501 -19.79 -7.86 16.34
C ASP A 501 -20.11 -6.44 15.90
N PHE A 502 -19.41 -5.46 16.44
CA PHE A 502 -19.62 -4.03 16.15
C PHE A 502 -18.29 -3.26 16.16
N ASN A 503 -18.22 -2.13 15.46
CA ASN A 503 -17.02 -1.30 15.50
C ASN A 503 -16.95 -0.49 16.79
N LEU A 504 -15.84 -0.65 17.49
CA LEU A 504 -15.43 0.15 18.64
C LEU A 504 -13.90 0.04 18.74
N ASP A 505 -13.23 1.17 18.92
CA ASP A 505 -11.78 1.30 18.91
C ASP A 505 -11.11 0.90 20.23
N HIS A 506 -11.89 0.69 21.28
CA HIS A 506 -11.43 0.26 22.60
C HIS A 506 -12.24 -0.92 23.13
N LYS A 507 -11.70 -1.58 24.17
CA LYS A 507 -12.41 -2.61 24.93
C LYS A 507 -13.46 -1.95 25.82
N MET A 508 -14.69 -2.47 25.83
CA MET A 508 -15.71 -2.00 26.75
C MET A 508 -15.26 -2.19 28.21
N THR A 509 -15.41 -1.15 29.01
CA THR A 509 -15.25 -1.19 30.46
C THR A 509 -16.37 -2.00 31.11
N GLU A 510 -16.15 -2.50 32.33
CA GLU A 510 -17.19 -3.23 33.07
C GLU A 510 -18.45 -2.38 33.26
N ASP A 511 -18.30 -1.08 33.46
CA ASP A 511 -19.43 -0.16 33.62
C ASP A 511 -20.19 0.08 32.31
N GLU A 512 -19.51 0.09 31.17
CA GLU A 512 -20.17 0.11 29.86
C GLU A 512 -20.97 -1.16 29.61
N ILE A 513 -20.40 -2.33 29.93
CA ILE A 513 -21.08 -3.62 29.81
C ILE A 513 -22.34 -3.63 30.69
N LYS A 514 -22.23 -3.21 31.95
CA LYS A 514 -23.38 -3.11 32.88
C LYS A 514 -24.43 -2.11 32.39
N ARG A 515 -24.03 -0.96 31.85
CA ARG A 515 -24.95 0.04 31.30
C ARG A 515 -25.71 -0.49 30.08
N LEU A 516 -25.02 -1.19 29.18
CA LEU A 516 -25.64 -1.80 28.01
C LEU A 516 -26.62 -2.91 28.41
N GLU A 517 -26.21 -3.81 29.30
CA GLU A 517 -27.09 -4.87 29.80
C GLU A 517 -28.32 -4.29 30.51
N LYS A 518 -28.14 -3.27 31.34
CA LYS A 518 -29.24 -2.55 31.99
C LYS A 518 -30.18 -1.93 30.96
N PHE A 519 -29.63 -1.26 29.94
CA PHE A 519 -30.42 -0.63 28.89
C PHE A 519 -31.33 -1.65 28.17
N VAL A 520 -30.79 -2.80 27.78
CA VAL A 520 -31.59 -3.84 27.10
C VAL A 520 -32.69 -4.36 28.02
N ASN A 521 -32.38 -4.62 29.29
CA ASN A 521 -33.36 -5.09 30.27
C ASN A 521 -34.43 -4.03 30.61
N ASP A 522 -34.07 -2.74 30.65
CA ASP A 522 -35.05 -1.65 30.85
C ASP A 522 -36.06 -1.61 29.69
N VAL A 523 -35.59 -1.81 28.44
CA VAL A 523 -36.45 -1.88 27.25
C VAL A 523 -37.36 -3.11 27.27
N ILE A 524 -36.85 -4.25 27.76
CA ILE A 524 -37.66 -5.46 27.96
C ILE A 524 -38.75 -5.21 29.02
N ALA A 525 -38.38 -4.61 30.16
CA ALA A 525 -39.30 -4.29 31.25
C ALA A 525 -40.39 -3.29 30.85
N ALA A 526 -40.13 -2.44 29.85
CA ALA A 526 -41.09 -1.49 29.31
C ALA A 526 -42.21 -2.12 28.45
N LYS A 527 -42.08 -3.40 28.07
CA LYS A 527 -43.12 -4.18 27.35
C LYS A 527 -43.62 -3.46 26.08
N ILE A 528 -42.68 -3.05 25.23
CA ILE A 528 -42.92 -2.23 24.05
C ILE A 528 -43.34 -3.13 22.89
N ASP A 529 -44.36 -2.71 22.13
CA ASP A 529 -44.75 -3.42 20.91
C ASP A 529 -43.70 -3.26 19.81
N VAL A 530 -43.46 -4.34 19.08
CA VAL A 530 -42.55 -4.40 17.94
C VAL A 530 -43.39 -4.38 16.66
N ILE A 531 -43.37 -3.26 15.97
CA ILE A 531 -44.25 -2.99 14.83
C ILE A 531 -43.47 -3.19 13.53
N LYS A 532 -43.96 -4.10 12.67
CA LYS A 532 -43.45 -4.27 11.30
C LYS A 532 -44.23 -3.39 10.33
N THR A 533 -43.51 -2.65 9.50
CA THR A 533 -44.04 -1.88 8.36
C THR A 533 -43.26 -2.24 7.09
N GLU A 534 -43.89 -2.06 5.93
CA GLU A 534 -43.24 -2.23 4.63
C GLU A 534 -43.38 -0.94 3.84
N LEU A 535 -42.24 -0.39 3.40
CA LEU A 535 -42.19 0.90 2.71
C LEU A 535 -40.95 0.94 1.79
N PRO A 536 -40.93 1.86 0.80
CA PRO A 536 -39.75 2.04 -0.05
C PRO A 536 -38.50 2.39 0.76
N TYR A 537 -37.34 1.89 0.34
CA TYR A 537 -36.06 2.10 1.02
C TYR A 537 -35.76 3.59 1.26
N SER A 538 -35.95 4.44 0.25
CA SER A 538 -35.74 5.88 0.36
C SER A 538 -36.64 6.54 1.41
N GLU A 539 -37.85 6.04 1.62
CA GLU A 539 -38.77 6.52 2.65
C GLU A 539 -38.35 6.02 4.04
N ALA A 540 -37.91 4.76 4.15
CA ALA A 540 -37.40 4.19 5.40
C ALA A 540 -36.22 5.01 5.93
N ILE A 541 -35.25 5.34 5.07
CA ILE A 541 -34.10 6.19 5.43
C ILE A 541 -34.55 7.59 5.85
N LYS A 542 -35.49 8.23 5.13
CA LYS A 542 -36.05 9.54 5.50
C LYS A 542 -36.73 9.53 6.88
N GLN A 543 -37.33 8.40 7.26
CA GLN A 543 -37.95 8.21 8.58
C GLN A 543 -36.94 7.84 9.69
N GLY A 544 -35.64 7.88 9.40
CA GLY A 544 -34.56 7.59 10.34
C GLY A 544 -34.28 6.11 10.56
N ALA A 545 -34.80 5.22 9.69
CA ALA A 545 -34.47 3.80 9.77
C ALA A 545 -33.02 3.55 9.33
N TYR A 546 -32.35 2.62 9.98
CA TYR A 546 -30.99 2.21 9.64
C TYR A 546 -30.87 0.68 9.61
N GLY A 547 -29.81 0.15 9.02
CA GLY A 547 -29.62 -1.29 8.92
C GLY A 547 -28.36 -1.65 8.16
N VAL A 548 -27.93 -2.91 8.29
CA VAL A 548 -26.72 -3.43 7.61
C VAL A 548 -26.97 -3.71 6.13
N PHE A 549 -28.23 -3.92 5.77
CA PHE A 549 -28.63 -4.26 4.40
C PHE A 549 -29.15 -3.01 3.70
N HIS A 550 -28.48 -2.63 2.62
CA HIS A 550 -28.95 -1.62 1.69
C HIS A 550 -29.80 -2.27 0.60
N ALA A 551 -30.82 -1.56 0.14
CA ALA A 551 -31.57 -1.94 -1.04
C ALA A 551 -30.71 -1.74 -2.31
N ASP A 552 -31.00 -2.52 -3.34
CA ASP A 552 -30.38 -2.38 -4.67
C ASP A 552 -30.91 -1.14 -5.41
N SER A 553 -32.09 -0.62 -5.01
CA SER A 553 -32.70 0.60 -5.54
C SER A 553 -33.54 1.36 -4.49
N ASP A 554 -33.72 2.66 -4.71
CA ASP A 554 -34.43 3.57 -3.79
C ASP A 554 -35.93 3.28 -3.61
N ASP A 555 -36.53 2.62 -4.61
CA ASP A 555 -37.94 2.24 -4.69
C ASP A 555 -38.21 0.81 -4.19
N GLN A 556 -37.16 0.02 -3.92
CA GLN A 556 -37.31 -1.33 -3.40
C GLN A 556 -38.03 -1.31 -2.05
N THR A 557 -39.11 -2.08 -1.95
CA THR A 557 -39.84 -2.26 -0.69
C THR A 557 -38.98 -3.03 0.32
N VAL A 558 -38.79 -2.44 1.50
CA VAL A 558 -38.06 -3.04 2.61
C VAL A 558 -38.96 -3.19 3.84
N SER A 559 -38.69 -4.21 4.65
CA SER A 559 -39.34 -4.37 5.96
C SER A 559 -38.61 -3.53 7.02
N VAL A 560 -39.36 -2.71 7.74
CA VAL A 560 -38.87 -1.87 8.84
C VAL A 560 -39.56 -2.29 10.13
N TYR A 561 -38.76 -2.63 11.15
CA TYR A 561 -39.24 -2.93 12.49
C TYR A 561 -38.99 -1.72 13.40
N THR A 562 -40.03 -1.30 14.12
CA THR A 562 -40.00 -0.18 15.07
C THR A 562 -40.30 -0.68 16.48
N ILE A 563 -39.44 -0.34 17.44
CA ILE A 563 -39.61 -0.66 18.87
C ILE A 563 -39.79 0.67 19.61
N GLY A 564 -41.03 1.17 19.65
CA GLY A 564 -41.35 2.47 20.25
C GLY A 564 -40.41 3.59 19.78
N ASN A 565 -39.85 4.35 20.73
CA ASN A 565 -38.83 5.38 20.47
C ASN A 565 -37.40 4.87 20.67
N VAL A 566 -37.21 3.55 20.80
CA VAL A 566 -35.90 2.93 21.12
C VAL A 566 -35.14 2.63 19.85
N ASP A 567 -35.80 2.01 18.88
CA ASP A 567 -35.14 1.49 17.69
C ASP A 567 -36.07 1.51 16.46
N LYS A 568 -35.49 1.79 15.29
CA LYS A 568 -36.15 1.67 13.99
C LYS A 568 -35.14 1.14 12.98
N GLN A 569 -35.27 -0.12 12.59
CA GLN A 569 -34.28 -0.77 11.73
C GLN A 569 -34.90 -1.48 10.53
N ILE A 570 -34.18 -1.45 9.40
CA ILE A 570 -34.49 -2.24 8.21
C ILE A 570 -34.02 -3.67 8.45
N CYS A 571 -34.94 -4.64 8.46
CA CYS A 571 -34.61 -6.03 8.73
C CYS A 571 -35.59 -7.01 8.06
N GLY A 572 -35.06 -8.11 7.52
CA GLY A 572 -35.85 -9.17 6.88
C GLY A 572 -36.07 -10.42 7.74
N GLY A 573 -35.61 -10.44 8.99
CA GLY A 573 -35.75 -11.58 9.91
C GLY A 573 -37.05 -11.52 10.75
N PRO A 574 -37.41 -12.61 11.44
CA PRO A 574 -38.53 -12.66 12.37
C PRO A 574 -38.24 -11.87 13.65
N HIS A 575 -39.27 -11.28 14.25
CA HIS A 575 -39.19 -10.58 15.54
C HIS A 575 -40.33 -11.02 16.45
N VAL A 576 -40.14 -10.84 17.77
CA VAL A 576 -41.24 -10.98 18.75
C VAL A 576 -42.26 -9.88 18.53
N LYS A 577 -43.48 -10.03 19.05
CA LYS A 577 -44.53 -8.99 18.94
C LYS A 577 -44.38 -7.94 20.02
N ASN A 578 -43.86 -8.32 21.19
CA ASN A 578 -43.65 -7.41 22.31
C ASN A 578 -42.32 -7.72 23.02
N THR A 579 -41.60 -6.70 23.49
CA THR A 579 -40.30 -6.88 24.15
C THR A 579 -40.39 -7.70 25.45
N ALA A 580 -41.58 -7.82 26.06
CA ALA A 580 -41.82 -8.68 27.22
C ALA A 580 -41.56 -10.17 26.96
N GLU A 581 -41.60 -10.60 25.70
CA GLU A 581 -41.36 -12.00 25.31
C GLU A 581 -39.88 -12.42 25.46
N LEU A 582 -38.97 -11.46 25.66
CA LEU A 582 -37.53 -11.70 25.67
C LEU A 582 -36.98 -12.26 26.99
N GLY A 583 -37.73 -12.22 28.09
CA GLY A 583 -37.22 -12.67 29.39
C GLY A 583 -36.17 -11.70 29.95
N LYS A 584 -35.02 -12.21 30.40
CA LYS A 584 -33.94 -11.39 30.93
C LYS A 584 -32.69 -11.47 30.06
N PHE A 585 -32.14 -10.33 29.66
CA PHE A 585 -30.93 -10.28 28.85
C PHE A 585 -29.66 -10.28 29.70
N LYS A 586 -28.66 -11.06 29.29
CA LYS A 586 -27.37 -11.14 29.97
C LYS A 586 -26.20 -11.26 29.01
N ILE A 587 -25.19 -10.41 29.20
CA ILE A 587 -23.93 -10.46 28.49
C ILE A 587 -23.01 -11.47 29.17
N LEU A 588 -22.63 -12.53 28.45
CA LEU A 588 -21.72 -13.55 28.96
C LEU A 588 -20.26 -13.14 28.79
N LYS A 589 -19.95 -12.50 27.66
CA LYS A 589 -18.57 -12.15 27.32
C LYS A 589 -18.53 -10.98 26.34
N GLU A 590 -17.55 -10.11 26.54
CA GLU A 590 -17.10 -9.12 25.58
C GLU A 590 -15.62 -9.40 25.23
N GLU A 591 -15.28 -9.43 23.94
CA GLU A 591 -13.92 -9.73 23.47
C GLU A 591 -13.59 -9.02 22.15
N SER A 592 -12.30 -8.94 21.82
CA SER A 592 -11.88 -8.43 20.51
C SER A 592 -12.22 -9.46 19.42
N SER A 593 -12.85 -9.03 18.33
CA SER A 593 -13.08 -9.88 17.14
C SER A 593 -11.92 -9.69 16.15
N SER A 594 -11.60 -8.45 15.84
CA SER A 594 -10.49 -8.03 15.00
C SER A 594 -10.11 -6.57 15.34
N SER A 595 -9.16 -5.97 14.61
CA SER A 595 -8.78 -4.57 14.83
C SER A 595 -9.98 -3.63 14.63
N GLY A 596 -10.30 -2.83 15.65
CA GLY A 596 -11.43 -1.89 15.61
C GLY A 596 -12.82 -2.56 15.66
N VAL A 597 -12.90 -3.87 15.92
CA VAL A 597 -14.16 -4.61 16.01
C VAL A 597 -14.21 -5.40 17.32
N ARG A 598 -15.28 -5.17 18.09
CA ARG A 598 -15.58 -5.82 19.36
C ARG A 598 -16.71 -6.83 19.18
N ARG A 599 -16.76 -7.84 20.04
CA ARG A 599 -17.74 -8.93 19.99
C ARG A 599 -18.38 -9.13 21.36
N ILE A 600 -19.71 -9.11 21.38
CA ILE A 600 -20.52 -9.50 22.54
C ILE A 600 -21.12 -10.88 22.29
N LYS A 601 -21.06 -11.74 23.30
CA LYS A 601 -21.85 -12.97 23.41
C LYS A 601 -22.85 -12.80 24.54
N ALA A 602 -24.13 -13.05 24.27
CA ALA A 602 -25.21 -12.86 25.22
C ALA A 602 -26.26 -13.97 25.13
N VAL A 603 -27.05 -14.10 26.20
CA VAL A 603 -28.15 -15.07 26.35
C VAL A 603 -29.41 -14.38 26.88
N LEU A 604 -30.55 -15.05 26.71
CA LEU A 604 -31.83 -14.69 27.32
C LEU A 604 -32.16 -15.75 28.39
N GLU A 605 -32.41 -15.31 29.62
CA GLU A 605 -32.76 -16.12 30.80
C GLU A 605 -34.25 -16.05 31.14
#